data_AF-A0A963Y5X7-F1
#
_entry.id   AF-A0A963Y5X7-F1
#
_cell.length_a   1.000
_cell.length_b   1.000
_cell.length_c   1.000
_cell.angle_alpha   90.00
_cell.angle_beta   90.00
_cell.angle_gamma   90.00
#
_symmetry.space_group_name_H-M   'P 1'
#
loop_
_entity.id
_entity.type
_entity.pdbx_description
1 polymer ?
#
loop_
_entity_poly.entity_id
_entity_poly.type
_entity_poly.pdbx_seq_one_letter_code
_entity_poly.pdbx_strand_id
1 'polypeptide(L)' 'CTVHEVTAELDAGPILGQARVPVEPGDSEDTLAARVLVAEHRLYPAVLRRFAEGDRRPLLLG' A
#
# COMPACT_ATOMS: atom_id res chain seq x y z
N CYS A 1 -0.72 3.47 3.03
CA CYS A 1 -0.28 2.06 3.11
C CYS A 1 0.79 1.80 2.05
N THR A 2 1.55 0.72 2.21
CA THR A 2 2.66 0.33 1.34
C THR A 2 2.56 -1.16 1.03
N VAL A 3 2.87 -1.55 -0.21
CA VAL A 3 3.17 -2.93 -0.59
C VAL A 3 4.66 -3.01 -0.88
N HIS A 4 5.37 -3.92 -0.22
CA HIS A 4 6.79 -4.15 -0.41
C HIS A 4 7.08 -5.65 -0.51
N GLU A 5 8.25 -6.00 -1.07
CA GLU A 5 8.72 -7.40 -1.05
C GLU A 5 9.11 -7.81 0.37
N VAL A 6 9.00 -9.10 0.68
CA VAL A 6 9.43 -9.62 1.99
C VAL A 6 10.92 -9.93 1.92
N THR A 7 11.68 -9.41 2.88
CA THR A 7 13.08 -9.76 3.11
C THR A 7 13.23 -10.35 4.52
N ALA A 8 14.44 -10.78 4.89
CA ALA A 8 14.71 -11.29 6.24
C ALA A 8 14.65 -10.21 7.32
N GLU A 9 14.84 -8.95 6.93
CA GLU A 9 14.72 -7.79 7.81
C GLU A 9 13.27 -7.29 7.79
N LEU A 10 12.73 -7.01 8.97
CA LEU A 10 11.35 -6.58 9.14
C LEU A 10 11.10 -5.26 8.41
N ASP A 11 10.06 -5.23 7.56
CA ASP A 11 9.59 -4.06 6.82
C ASP A 11 10.66 -3.33 5.98
N ALA A 12 11.71 -4.05 5.57
CA ALA A 12 12.87 -3.47 4.90
C ALA A 12 13.00 -3.83 3.41
N GLY A 13 11.97 -4.47 2.83
CA GLY A 13 12.01 -4.85 1.43
C GLY A 13 11.76 -3.70 0.47
N PRO A 14 12.17 -3.83 -0.81
CA PRO A 14 11.88 -2.84 -1.84
C PRO A 14 10.38 -2.54 -1.95
N ILE A 15 10.04 -1.26 -2.03
CA ILE A 15 8.66 -0.80 -2.19
C ILE A 15 8.20 -1.07 -3.63
N LEU A 16 7.06 -1.75 -3.76
CA LEU A 16 6.39 -2.02 -5.04
C LEU A 16 5.20 -1.09 -5.28
N GLY A 17 4.62 -0.53 -4.22
CA GLY A 17 3.62 0.52 -4.37
C GLY A 17 3.23 1.18 -3.06
N GLN A 18 2.67 2.38 -3.17
CA GLN A 18 2.19 3.16 -2.04
C GLN A 18 0.88 3.88 -2.38
N ALA A 19 0.02 4.00 -1.39
CA ALA A 19 -1.18 4.82 -1.46
C ALA A 19 -1.22 5.80 -0.29
N ARG A 20 -1.51 7.06 -0.60
CA ARG A 20 -1.72 8.11 0.41
C ARG A 20 -3.16 8.10 0.88
N VAL A 21 -3.35 8.32 2.17
CA VAL A 21 -4.66 8.36 2.83
C VAL A 21 -4.65 9.62 3.70
N PRO A 22 -5.60 10.56 3.52
CA PRO A 22 -5.67 11.73 4.36
C PRO A 22 -6.12 11.33 5.77
N VAL A 23 -5.56 12.02 6.76
CA VAL A 23 -6.05 11.98 8.15
C VAL A 23 -6.93 13.22 8.32
N GLU A 24 -8.18 13.01 8.71
CA GLU A 24 -9.15 14.09 8.84
C GLU A 24 -9.32 14.49 10.31
N PRO A 25 -9.69 15.76 10.60
CA PRO A 25 -10.07 16.17 11.95
C PRO A 25 -11.21 15.31 12.48
N GLY A 26 -11.01 14.73 13.66
CA GLY A 26 -12.01 13.87 14.31
C GLY A 26 -11.92 12.39 13.96
N ASP A 27 -10.93 11.97 13.16
CA ASP A 27 -10.66 10.55 12.96
C ASP A 27 -10.35 9.85 14.30
N SER A 28 -11.02 8.74 14.55
CA SER A 28 -10.53 7.70 15.44
C SER A 28 -9.59 6.75 14.70
N GLU A 29 -8.83 5.95 15.45
CA GLU A 29 -8.01 4.86 14.91
C GLU A 29 -8.82 3.95 13.96
N ASP A 30 -10.03 3.57 14.35
CA ASP A 30 -10.92 2.73 13.54
C ASP A 30 -11.32 3.39 12.21
N THR A 31 -11.68 4.68 12.25
CA THR A 31 -12.09 5.40 11.03
C THR A 31 -10.94 5.60 10.06
N LEU A 32 -9.73 5.86 10.58
CA LEU A 32 -8.53 5.95 9.77
C LEU A 32 -8.15 4.56 9.19
N ALA A 33 -8.19 3.52 10.00
CA ALA A 33 -7.91 2.15 9.58
C ALA A 33 -8.86 1.68 8.47
N ALA A 34 -10.17 1.97 8.60
CA ALA A 34 -11.14 1.66 7.55
C ALA A 34 -10.82 2.36 6.22
N ARG A 35 -10.36 3.62 6.28
CA ARG A 35 -9.92 4.38 5.09
C ARG A 35 -8.64 3.79 4.48
N VAL A 36 -7.70 3.37 5.32
CA VAL A 36 -6.47 2.68 4.90
C VAL A 36 -6.79 1.35 4.21
N LEU A 37 -7.71 0.55 4.77
CA LEU A 37 -8.09 -0.75 4.21
C LEU A 37 -8.70 -0.61 2.80
N VAL A 38 -9.49 0.43 2.55
CA VAL A 38 -10.00 0.74 1.20
C VAL A 38 -8.86 1.05 0.23
N ALA A 39 -7.82 1.77 0.67
CA ALA A 39 -6.65 2.06 -0.15
C ALA A 39 -5.81 0.79 -0.41
N GLU A 40 -5.68 -0.10 0.58
CA GLU A 40 -4.99 -1.39 0.44
C GLU A 40 -5.67 -2.31 -0.57
N HIS A 41 -7.01 -2.42 -0.52
CA HIS A 41 -7.78 -3.19 -1.49
C HIS A 41 -7.65 -2.69 -2.95
N ARG A 42 -7.24 -1.43 -3.15
CA ARG A 42 -6.92 -0.89 -4.48
C ARG A 42 -5.46 -1.11 -4.85
N LEU A 43 -4.56 -0.82 -3.91
CA LEU A 43 -3.12 -0.86 -4.14
C LEU A 43 -2.62 -2.30 -4.36
N TYR A 44 -3.04 -3.24 -3.51
CA TYR A 44 -2.49 -4.60 -3.50
C TYR A 44 -2.76 -5.36 -4.82
N PRO A 45 -3.99 -5.42 -5.35
CA PRO A 45 -4.23 -6.11 -6.63
C PRO A 45 -3.52 -5.43 -7.81
N ALA A 46 -3.40 -4.09 -7.79
CA ALA A 46 -2.72 -3.35 -8.84
C ALA A 46 -1.21 -3.64 -8.87
N VAL A 47 -0.57 -3.69 -7.69
CA VAL A 47 0.83 -4.10 -7.55
C VAL A 47 1.02 -5.56 -7.93
N LEU A 48 0.15 -6.47 -7.46
CA LEU A 48 0.25 -7.90 -7.74
C LEU A 48 0.20 -8.19 -9.24
N ARG A 49 -0.69 -7.51 -9.98
CA ARG A 49 -0.76 -7.63 -11.43
C ARG A 49 0.55 -7.24 -12.12
N ARG A 50 1.11 -6.07 -11.79
CA ARG A 50 2.40 -5.61 -12.36
C ARG A 50 3.53 -6.57 -12.02
N PHE A 51 3.57 -7.04 -10.78
CA PHE A 51 4.55 -8.01 -10.33
C PHE A 51 4.47 -9.33 -11.12
N ALA A 52 3.25 -9.84 -11.36
CA ALA A 52 3.02 -11.04 -12.17
C ALA A 52 3.43 -10.86 -13.64
N GLU A 53 3.35 -9.64 -14.16
CA GLU A 53 3.85 -9.25 -15.49
C GLU A 53 5.37 -9.00 -15.53
N GLY A 54 6.06 -9.10 -14.37
CA GLY A 54 7.49 -8.86 -14.23
C GLY A 54 7.88 -7.40 -14.00
N ASP A 55 6.91 -6.49 -13.89
CA ASP A 55 7.13 -5.06 -13.63
C ASP A 55 7.17 -4.76 -12.12
N ARG A 56 8.38 -4.44 -11.62
CA ARG A 56 8.64 -4.10 -10.22
C ARG A 56 8.73 -2.59 -9.95
N ARG A 57 8.39 -1.74 -10.93
CA ARG A 57 8.46 -0.28 -10.72
C ARG A 57 7.39 0.15 -9.71
N PRO A 58 7.71 1.05 -8.77
CA PRO A 58 6.75 1.54 -7.78
C PRO A 58 5.49 2.10 -8.42
N LEU A 59 4.32 1.64 -7.96
CA LEU A 59 3.02 2.23 -8.28
C LEU A 59 2.59 3.19 -7.17
N LEU A 60 2.26 4.43 -7.54
CA LEU A 60 1.73 5.43 -6.60
C LEU A 60 0.25 5.66 -6.88
N LEU A 61 -0.58 5.53 -5.84
CA LEU A 61 -1.99 5.91 -5.85
C LEU A 61 -2.19 7.13 -4.94
N GLY A 62 -2.92 8.12 -5.42
CA GLY A 62 -3.23 9.37 -4.72
C GLY A 62 -4.70 9.71 -4.84
#